data_AF-A0A428Q5W9-F1
#
_entry.id   AF-A0A428Q5W9-F1
#
_cell.length_a   1.000
_cell.length_b   1.000
_cell.length_c   1.000
_cell.angle_alpha   90.00
_cell.angle_beta   90.00
_cell.angle_gamma   90.00
#
_symmetry.space_group_name_H-M   'P 1'
#
loop_
_entity.id
_entity.type
_entity.pdbx_description
1 polymer ?
#
loop_
_entity_poly.entity_id
_entity_poly.type
_entity_poly.pdbx_seq_one_letter_code
_entity_poly.pdbx_strand_id
1 'polypeptide(L)'
;MGGRDTWCALCGAVTRELWWQDEDDGEHDCYDHDVITQGDTLWLGECTLVATWSSEQGNSEDESFHLIPATYWDHGAFEFDTEEGGGMRSAYDDGGDLAVAFPVHDACLEQLRRVLAPKPIDPGILYRLFDRYSSPPGGPLDISYGGAEEYHEQYWPSARGAEHIAFSPCSSPELQAWFQSLIKPIPENQEKPPVIRESPKPGNDPFEKLQPEILLHIMSYMVMPHAWPWRIASRAVARLELRDSFWKLRFQQDLPWLYDFPRIDQDLAEHIDWETLYKKMWRAVLRPSPEKHLALANRYRMWNIIEWVADVYIDYKDCEDQGQSNEPASLVDAVSTPMAPPTCAEFEHSIHEETLLLRDFSELPTTQPNIEVGWTPLGELKSIAVGHIPWLASRSVKKNRVAIPTDCWLKGIVITTEKNPADYPRIIGLRFLFPDGGNVQLGESEGDEREELALRDHFIVGFKAIETLTGTISRLGLVQQPVWKVPNRRRLLRVSRGAGFGQDFLCLLVKA
;
A
#
# COMPACT_ATOMS: atom_id res chain seq x y z
N MET A 1 -1.52 33.35 -6.83
CA MET A 1 -0.90 32.07 -6.44
C MET A 1 -0.68 31.32 -7.74
N GLY A 2 0.45 30.61 -7.91
CA GLY A 2 0.75 29.92 -9.16
C GLY A 2 -0.22 28.76 -9.42
N GLY A 3 -0.37 28.33 -10.68
CA GLY A 3 -1.06 27.08 -11.01
C GLY A 3 -0.40 25.89 -10.32
N ARG A 4 -1.13 24.78 -10.20
CA ARG A 4 -0.60 23.51 -9.70
C ARG A 4 -1.30 22.35 -10.40
N ASP A 5 -0.58 21.27 -10.59
CA ASP A 5 -1.18 20.03 -11.08
C ASP A 5 -1.97 19.33 -9.97
N THR A 6 -2.82 18.39 -10.36
CA THR A 6 -3.52 17.51 -9.43
C THR A 6 -3.27 16.05 -9.79
N TRP A 7 -3.53 15.16 -8.85
CA TRP A 7 -3.10 13.77 -8.89
C TRP A 7 -4.31 12.87 -8.76
N CYS A 8 -4.30 11.74 -9.46
CA CYS A 8 -5.38 10.76 -9.38
C CYS A 8 -5.36 10.07 -8.01
N ALA A 9 -6.50 10.02 -7.34
CA ALA A 9 -6.63 9.44 -6.01
C ALA A 9 -6.29 7.94 -5.95
N LEU A 10 -6.33 7.22 -7.09
CA LEU A 10 -5.96 5.80 -7.18
C LEU A 10 -4.53 5.55 -7.67
N CYS A 11 -4.08 6.20 -8.73
CA CYS A 11 -2.79 5.87 -9.34
C CYS A 11 -1.69 6.90 -9.11
N GLY A 12 -2.01 8.07 -8.55
CA GLY A 12 -1.06 9.13 -8.24
C GLY A 12 -0.48 9.83 -9.47
N ALA A 13 -0.85 9.44 -10.69
CA ALA A 13 -0.45 10.16 -11.89
C ALA A 13 -1.24 11.47 -12.03
N VAL A 14 -0.67 12.43 -12.76
CA VAL A 14 -1.32 13.71 -13.07
C VAL A 14 -2.67 13.53 -13.77
N THR A 15 -3.64 14.39 -13.46
CA THR A 15 -5.05 14.32 -13.91
C THR A 15 -5.39 15.33 -15.01
N ARG A 16 -4.39 15.74 -15.77
CA ARG A 16 -4.55 16.59 -16.95
C ARG A 16 -3.81 15.99 -18.13
N GLU A 17 -4.20 16.43 -19.32
CA GLU A 17 -3.40 16.16 -20.51
C GLU A 17 -2.00 16.75 -20.34
N LEU A 18 -1.00 15.90 -20.54
CA LEU A 18 0.39 16.31 -20.57
C LEU A 18 0.69 16.92 -21.93
N TRP A 19 1.26 18.13 -21.94
CA TRP A 19 1.76 18.78 -23.14
C TRP A 19 3.25 19.00 -22.91
N TRP A 20 4.11 18.15 -23.46
CA TRP A 20 5.56 18.40 -23.45
C TRP A 20 6.00 18.76 -24.88
N GLN A 21 6.67 19.91 -25.03
CA GLN A 21 7.05 20.44 -26.34
C GLN A 21 8.16 19.57 -26.96
N ASP A 22 8.11 19.40 -28.29
CA ASP A 22 9.17 18.74 -29.09
C ASP A 22 10.49 19.55 -29.14
N GLU A 23 10.58 20.66 -28.41
CA GLU A 23 11.76 21.53 -28.49
C GLU A 23 12.91 20.94 -27.66
N ASP A 24 13.98 20.66 -28.38
CA ASP A 24 15.27 20.15 -27.94
C ASP A 24 16.00 21.28 -27.18
N ASP A 25 15.48 21.64 -26.01
CA ASP A 25 16.03 22.68 -25.12
C ASP A 25 17.38 22.27 -24.53
N GLY A 26 17.78 21.01 -24.72
CA GLY A 26 18.95 20.42 -24.06
C GLY A 26 18.73 20.13 -22.57
N GLU A 27 17.50 20.29 -22.06
CA GLU A 27 17.14 19.83 -20.72
C GLU A 27 16.97 18.30 -20.74
N HIS A 28 17.74 17.62 -19.89
CA HIS A 28 17.79 16.15 -19.80
C HIS A 28 16.58 15.52 -19.07
N ASP A 29 15.55 16.30 -18.78
CA ASP A 29 14.41 15.97 -17.91
C ASP A 29 13.09 15.90 -18.71
N CYS A 30 13.08 15.15 -19.82
CA CYS A 30 11.87 14.84 -20.60
C CYS A 30 11.68 13.32 -20.81
N TYR A 31 10.47 12.91 -21.18
CA TYR A 31 10.19 11.52 -21.56
C TYR A 31 10.89 11.15 -22.87
N ASP A 32 11.28 9.87 -22.98
CA ASP A 32 11.89 9.37 -24.21
C ASP A 32 10.82 9.21 -25.32
N HIS A 33 10.85 10.09 -26.32
CA HIS A 33 9.92 10.10 -27.46
C HIS A 33 10.01 8.84 -28.35
N ASP A 34 11.09 8.07 -28.26
CA ASP A 34 11.20 6.78 -28.94
C ASP A 34 10.43 5.67 -28.21
N VAL A 35 10.03 5.93 -26.95
CA VAL A 35 9.45 4.94 -26.02
C VAL A 35 7.98 5.24 -25.72
N ILE A 36 7.58 6.51 -25.62
CA ILE A 36 6.20 6.93 -25.35
C ILE A 36 5.78 8.08 -26.28
N THR A 37 4.55 8.03 -26.78
CA THR A 37 3.97 9.07 -27.63
C THR A 37 2.94 9.91 -26.90
N GLN A 38 2.64 11.10 -27.43
CA GLN A 38 1.57 11.97 -26.92
C GLN A 38 0.20 11.26 -26.85
N GLY A 39 -0.08 10.35 -27.79
CA GLY A 39 -1.31 9.57 -27.81
C GLY A 39 -1.44 8.61 -26.62
N ASP A 40 -0.32 8.11 -26.11
CA ASP A 40 -0.28 7.14 -25.02
C ASP A 40 -0.60 7.76 -23.65
N THR A 41 -0.57 9.10 -23.55
CA THR A 41 -0.80 9.86 -22.32
C THR A 41 -2.13 10.60 -22.27
N LEU A 42 -2.94 10.57 -23.33
CA LEU A 42 -4.23 11.29 -23.39
C LEU A 42 -5.20 10.86 -22.29
N TRP A 43 -5.16 9.59 -21.88
CA TRP A 43 -6.00 9.05 -20.81
C TRP A 43 -5.82 9.75 -19.45
N LEU A 44 -4.70 10.47 -19.24
CA LEU A 44 -4.46 11.25 -18.02
C LEU A 44 -5.43 12.44 -17.88
N GLY A 45 -6.00 12.92 -18.99
CA GLY A 45 -7.04 13.95 -18.97
C GLY A 45 -8.45 13.42 -18.71
N GLU A 46 -8.66 12.10 -18.83
CA GLU A 46 -9.98 11.46 -18.72
C GLU A 46 -10.27 11.10 -17.25
N CYS A 47 -10.99 11.99 -16.56
CA CYS A 47 -11.24 11.88 -15.12
C CYS A 47 -12.73 11.78 -14.77
N THR A 48 -13.01 11.00 -13.74
CA THR A 48 -14.26 10.97 -12.98
C THR A 48 -13.98 11.48 -11.56
N LEU A 49 -14.79 12.43 -11.09
CA LEU A 49 -14.77 12.92 -9.72
C LEU A 49 -15.62 12.02 -8.82
N VAL A 50 -15.08 11.68 -7.66
CA VAL A 50 -15.85 11.17 -6.52
C VAL A 50 -16.19 12.37 -5.64
N ALA A 51 -17.47 12.73 -5.58
CA ALA A 51 -17.91 13.98 -4.97
C ALA A 51 -19.26 13.85 -4.23
N THR A 52 -19.52 14.79 -3.33
CA THR A 52 -20.82 15.00 -2.72
C THR A 52 -21.67 15.98 -3.53
N TRP A 53 -22.98 15.80 -3.45
CA TRP A 53 -23.97 16.70 -4.02
C TRP A 53 -24.93 17.17 -2.93
N SER A 54 -24.84 18.46 -2.60
CA SER A 54 -25.82 19.16 -1.77
C SER A 54 -26.77 19.93 -2.67
N SER A 55 -28.05 19.58 -2.68
CA SER A 55 -29.05 20.42 -3.34
C SER A 55 -29.25 21.70 -2.53
N GLU A 56 -29.09 22.87 -3.15
CA GLU A 56 -29.29 24.18 -2.48
C GLU A 56 -30.75 24.43 -2.06
N GLN A 57 -31.67 23.49 -2.29
CA GLN A 57 -33.11 23.61 -2.05
C GLN A 57 -33.67 22.35 -1.39
N GLY A 58 -33.28 22.06 -0.15
CA GLY A 58 -33.94 21.01 0.64
C GLY A 58 -33.33 20.80 2.02
N ASN A 59 -34.17 20.93 3.05
CA ASN A 59 -33.87 20.67 4.47
C ASN A 59 -33.69 19.15 4.78
N SER A 60 -33.01 18.38 3.93
CA SER A 60 -32.68 16.98 4.20
C SER A 60 -31.17 16.81 4.29
N GLU A 61 -30.70 16.39 5.46
CA GLU A 61 -29.32 16.03 5.82
C GLU A 61 -28.79 14.78 5.06
N ASP A 62 -29.34 14.45 3.88
CA ASP A 62 -28.88 13.32 3.07
C ASP A 62 -27.82 13.82 2.08
N GLU A 63 -26.56 13.75 2.48
CA GLU A 63 -25.43 13.88 1.55
C GLU A 63 -25.53 12.77 0.50
N SER A 64 -25.75 13.15 -0.75
CA SER A 64 -25.74 12.20 -1.87
C SER A 64 -24.35 12.16 -2.50
N PHE A 65 -23.84 10.96 -2.75
CA PHE A 65 -22.49 10.73 -3.30
C PHE A 65 -22.57 10.28 -4.75
N HIS A 66 -21.70 10.83 -5.60
CA HIS A 66 -21.78 10.65 -7.05
C HIS A 66 -20.40 10.41 -7.67
N LEU A 67 -20.43 9.74 -8.83
CA LEU A 67 -19.31 9.62 -9.76
C LEU A 67 -19.60 10.50 -10.97
N ILE A 68 -18.86 11.60 -11.13
CA ILE A 68 -19.17 12.65 -12.10
C ILE A 68 -18.02 12.78 -13.10
N PRO A 69 -18.22 12.50 -14.40
CA PRO A 69 -17.22 12.78 -15.43
C PRO A 69 -16.84 14.27 -15.42
N ALA A 70 -15.55 14.58 -15.46
CA ALA A 70 -15.06 15.94 -15.36
C ALA A 70 -13.77 16.13 -16.13
N THR A 71 -13.45 17.39 -16.44
CA THR A 71 -12.21 17.77 -17.10
C THR A 71 -11.45 18.74 -16.21
N TYR A 72 -10.14 18.54 -16.11
CA TYR A 72 -9.26 19.47 -15.40
C TYR A 72 -9.33 20.85 -16.05
N TRP A 73 -9.48 21.89 -15.23
CA TRP A 73 -9.49 23.26 -15.71
C TRP A 73 -8.19 23.99 -15.37
N ASP A 74 -8.10 24.60 -14.18
CA ASP A 74 -6.89 25.27 -13.69
C ASP A 74 -6.93 25.33 -12.16
N HIS A 75 -5.76 25.55 -11.54
CA HIS A 75 -5.58 25.69 -10.10
C HIS A 75 -6.14 24.52 -9.26
N GLY A 76 -6.16 23.32 -9.84
CA GLY A 76 -6.74 22.14 -9.19
C GLY A 76 -8.26 22.08 -9.20
N ALA A 77 -8.93 22.96 -9.95
CA ALA A 77 -10.36 22.88 -10.17
C ALA A 77 -10.70 21.97 -11.36
N PHE A 78 -11.85 21.32 -11.25
CA PHE A 78 -12.42 20.49 -12.29
C PHE A 78 -13.77 21.05 -12.70
N GLU A 79 -14.00 21.15 -14.01
CA GLU A 79 -15.28 21.49 -14.61
C GLU A 79 -16.02 20.20 -14.96
N PHE A 80 -17.31 20.17 -14.65
CA PHE A 80 -18.18 19.05 -15.00
C PHE A 80 -19.50 19.57 -15.58
N ASP A 81 -20.11 18.75 -16.44
CA ASP A 81 -21.42 19.02 -17.02
C ASP A 81 -22.32 17.79 -16.83
N THR A 82 -23.48 17.98 -16.20
CA THR A 82 -24.47 16.92 -15.96
C THR A 82 -25.83 17.32 -16.50
N GLU A 83 -26.74 16.36 -16.65
CA GLU A 83 -28.13 16.64 -17.03
C GLU A 83 -28.84 17.60 -16.03
N GLU A 84 -28.36 17.66 -14.79
CA GLU A 84 -28.88 18.52 -13.72
C GLU A 84 -28.21 19.91 -13.68
N GLY A 85 -27.18 20.13 -14.52
CA GLY A 85 -26.41 21.37 -14.65
C GLY A 85 -24.90 21.14 -14.58
N GLY A 86 -24.13 22.12 -15.05
CA GLY A 86 -22.67 22.16 -14.93
C GLY A 86 -22.18 22.93 -13.71
N GLY A 87 -20.94 22.69 -13.31
CA GLY A 87 -20.33 23.35 -12.17
C GLY A 87 -18.83 23.10 -12.05
N MET A 88 -18.26 23.55 -10.94
CA MET A 88 -16.85 23.38 -10.62
C MET A 88 -16.66 22.81 -9.22
N ARG A 89 -15.66 21.94 -9.07
CA ARG A 89 -15.20 21.39 -7.79
C ARG A 89 -13.70 21.57 -7.64
N SER A 90 -13.22 21.70 -6.42
CA SER A 90 -11.78 21.64 -6.14
C SER A 90 -11.38 20.18 -5.93
N ALA A 91 -10.27 19.78 -6.53
CA ALA A 91 -9.66 18.50 -6.22
C ALA A 91 -8.92 18.59 -4.88
N TYR A 92 -9.30 17.71 -3.96
CA TYR A 92 -8.85 17.70 -2.58
C TYR A 92 -9.25 18.99 -1.81
N ASP A 93 -9.24 18.93 -0.48
CA ASP A 93 -9.53 20.10 0.33
C ASP A 93 -8.34 21.04 0.34
N ASP A 94 -8.43 22.13 -0.43
CA ASP A 94 -7.41 23.18 -0.51
C ASP A 94 -7.70 24.40 0.39
N GLY A 95 -8.70 24.29 1.27
CA GLY A 95 -9.19 25.39 2.11
C GLY A 95 -9.93 26.49 1.33
N GLY A 96 -10.30 26.23 0.07
CA GLY A 96 -11.08 27.12 -0.78
C GLY A 96 -12.60 27.02 -0.56
N ASP A 97 -13.34 27.84 -1.31
CA ASP A 97 -14.81 27.91 -1.25
C ASP A 97 -15.51 26.84 -2.13
N LEU A 98 -14.76 26.18 -3.01
CA LEU A 98 -15.30 25.13 -3.88
C LEU A 98 -15.46 23.83 -3.09
N ALA A 99 -16.57 23.12 -3.32
CA ALA A 99 -16.75 21.81 -2.69
C ALA A 99 -15.68 20.82 -3.16
N VAL A 100 -15.29 19.96 -2.24
CA VAL A 100 -14.20 18.99 -2.38
C VAL A 100 -14.64 17.80 -3.23
N ALA A 101 -13.75 17.37 -4.13
CA ALA A 101 -13.89 16.14 -4.90
C ALA A 101 -12.54 15.42 -5.02
N PHE A 102 -12.59 14.11 -5.27
CA PHE A 102 -11.40 13.30 -5.49
C PHE A 102 -11.34 12.86 -6.96
N PRO A 103 -10.38 13.36 -7.76
CA PRO A 103 -10.27 12.98 -9.15
C PRO A 103 -9.68 11.58 -9.31
N VAL A 104 -10.29 10.77 -10.17
CA VAL A 104 -9.84 9.43 -10.50
C VAL A 104 -9.87 9.26 -12.02
N HIS A 105 -8.80 8.78 -12.64
CA HIS A 105 -8.85 8.49 -14.07
C HIS A 105 -9.89 7.40 -14.37
N ASP A 106 -10.59 7.52 -15.48
CA ASP A 106 -11.59 6.54 -15.91
C ASP A 106 -10.98 5.14 -16.05
N ALA A 107 -9.75 5.08 -16.57
CA ALA A 107 -8.95 3.86 -16.63
C ALA A 107 -8.70 3.24 -15.25
N CYS A 108 -8.43 4.04 -14.21
CA CYS A 108 -8.19 3.54 -12.84
C CYS A 108 -9.48 3.01 -12.22
N LEU A 109 -10.59 3.73 -12.42
CA LEU A 109 -11.89 3.34 -11.91
C LEU A 109 -12.38 2.04 -12.55
N GLU A 110 -12.12 1.83 -13.84
CA GLU A 110 -12.40 0.56 -14.54
C GLU A 110 -11.61 -0.62 -13.95
N GLN A 111 -10.35 -0.42 -13.59
CA GLN A 111 -9.56 -1.47 -12.92
C GLN A 111 -10.14 -1.79 -11.53
N LEU A 112 -10.54 -0.78 -10.75
CA LEU A 112 -11.19 -0.99 -9.45
C LEU A 112 -12.52 -1.75 -9.59
N ARG A 113 -13.34 -1.42 -10.60
CA ARG A 113 -14.58 -2.15 -10.91
C ARG A 113 -14.32 -3.63 -11.19
N ARG A 114 -13.20 -3.97 -11.84
CA ARG A 114 -12.85 -5.37 -12.15
C ARG A 114 -12.49 -6.16 -10.91
N VAL A 115 -11.74 -5.56 -9.99
CA VAL A 115 -11.38 -6.21 -8.72
C VAL A 115 -12.61 -6.40 -7.84
N LEU A 116 -13.51 -5.42 -7.79
CA LEU A 116 -14.73 -5.48 -6.96
C LEU A 116 -15.91 -6.25 -7.61
N ALA A 117 -15.77 -6.66 -8.88
CA ALA A 117 -16.82 -7.38 -9.59
C ALA A 117 -17.25 -8.65 -8.84
N PRO A 118 -18.56 -8.98 -8.81
CA PRO A 118 -19.65 -8.38 -9.58
C PRO A 118 -20.37 -7.22 -8.88
N LYS A 119 -19.90 -6.76 -7.71
CA LYS A 119 -20.61 -5.72 -6.94
C LYS A 119 -20.37 -4.34 -7.58
N PRO A 120 -21.41 -3.49 -7.73
CA PRO A 120 -21.21 -2.11 -8.17
C PRO A 120 -20.43 -1.32 -7.10
N ILE A 121 -19.67 -0.32 -7.56
CA ILE A 121 -18.99 0.62 -6.67
C ILE A 121 -20.03 1.57 -6.08
N ASP A 122 -20.01 1.68 -4.77
CA ASP A 122 -20.76 2.64 -3.99
C ASP A 122 -19.94 3.94 -3.89
N PRO A 123 -20.41 5.05 -4.49
CA PRO A 123 -19.67 6.31 -4.47
C PRO A 123 -19.46 6.86 -3.06
N GLY A 124 -20.36 6.58 -2.11
CA GLY A 124 -20.26 7.08 -0.74
C GLY A 124 -19.19 6.39 0.06
N ILE A 125 -19.07 5.07 -0.08
CA ILE A 125 -17.97 4.31 0.55
C ILE A 125 -16.64 4.78 -0.03
N LEU A 126 -16.57 4.95 -1.36
CA LEU A 126 -15.35 5.40 -2.02
C LEU A 126 -14.96 6.82 -1.60
N TYR A 127 -15.94 7.74 -1.50
CA TYR A 127 -15.70 9.09 -1.01
C TYR A 127 -15.14 9.09 0.41
N ARG A 128 -15.77 8.37 1.35
CA ARG A 128 -15.30 8.28 2.74
C ARG A 128 -13.91 7.67 2.86
N LEU A 129 -13.61 6.67 2.04
CA LEU A 129 -12.28 6.08 1.96
C LEU A 129 -11.26 7.15 1.54
N PHE A 130 -11.50 7.86 0.45
CA PHE A 130 -10.60 8.91 -0.01
C PHE A 130 -10.48 10.07 0.97
N ASP A 131 -11.59 10.49 1.57
CA ASP A 131 -11.62 11.55 2.57
C ASP A 131 -10.77 11.21 3.79
N ARG A 132 -10.86 9.97 4.30
CA ARG A 132 -10.04 9.51 5.43
C ARG A 132 -8.54 9.57 5.15
N TYR A 133 -8.12 9.23 3.94
CA TYR A 133 -6.70 9.29 3.56
C TYR A 133 -6.30 10.65 3.00
N SER A 134 -7.18 11.64 2.96
CA SER A 134 -6.84 12.98 2.48
C SER A 134 -5.86 13.67 3.42
N SER A 135 -4.93 14.44 2.85
CA SER A 135 -3.95 15.24 3.60
C SER A 135 -4.10 16.73 3.29
N PRO A 136 -5.09 17.41 3.90
CA PRO A 136 -5.30 18.84 3.68
C PRO A 136 -4.12 19.69 4.21
N PRO A 137 -3.77 20.81 3.55
CA PRO A 137 -4.45 21.39 2.40
C PRO A 137 -3.91 20.89 1.04
N GLY A 138 -4.80 20.37 0.21
CA GLY A 138 -4.69 20.31 -1.24
C GLY A 138 -3.63 19.36 -1.80
N GLY A 139 -3.33 18.27 -1.09
CA GLY A 139 -2.43 17.20 -1.54
C GLY A 139 -3.17 15.91 -1.92
N PRO A 140 -2.49 14.97 -2.59
CA PRO A 140 -3.01 13.63 -2.86
C PRO A 140 -3.28 12.87 -1.55
N LEU A 141 -3.83 11.66 -1.67
CA LEU A 141 -4.08 10.82 -0.51
C LEU A 141 -2.74 10.37 0.12
N ASP A 142 -2.70 10.22 1.44
CA ASP A 142 -1.58 9.65 2.21
C ASP A 142 -1.57 8.11 2.07
N ILE A 143 -1.37 7.67 0.83
CA ILE A 143 -1.20 6.28 0.42
C ILE A 143 0.01 6.15 -0.50
N SER A 144 0.52 4.93 -0.66
CA SER A 144 1.57 4.69 -1.66
C SER A 144 1.00 4.57 -3.06
N TYR A 145 1.60 5.33 -3.98
CA TYR A 145 1.29 5.26 -5.40
C TYR A 145 2.33 4.46 -6.20
N GLY A 146 3.12 3.63 -5.52
CA GLY A 146 4.07 2.73 -6.18
C GLY A 146 5.15 3.48 -6.95
N GLY A 147 5.65 4.58 -6.37
CA GLY A 147 6.71 5.43 -6.93
C GLY A 147 6.21 6.65 -7.71
N ALA A 148 4.89 6.80 -7.94
CA ALA A 148 4.38 8.02 -8.58
C ALA A 148 4.47 9.25 -7.66
N GLU A 149 4.45 9.03 -6.34
CA GLU A 149 4.60 10.05 -5.30
C GLU A 149 5.95 10.79 -5.35
N GLU A 150 6.97 10.19 -5.95
CA GLU A 150 8.28 10.85 -6.16
C GLU A 150 8.18 12.05 -7.11
N TYR A 151 7.14 12.10 -7.94
CA TYR A 151 6.92 13.13 -8.96
C TYR A 151 5.83 14.13 -8.53
N HIS A 152 5.39 14.10 -7.27
CA HIS A 152 4.38 15.00 -6.72
C HIS A 152 4.98 16.35 -6.34
N GLU A 153 5.33 17.14 -7.35
CA GLU A 153 5.77 18.53 -7.20
C GLU A 153 4.62 19.52 -7.49
N GLN A 154 4.92 20.82 -7.61
CA GLN A 154 3.92 21.80 -8.03
C GLN A 154 3.37 21.51 -9.44
N TYR A 155 4.22 20.98 -10.31
CA TYR A 155 3.89 20.55 -11.67
C TYR A 155 4.48 19.17 -11.91
N TRP A 156 3.79 18.33 -12.67
CA TRP A 156 4.23 16.98 -13.02
C TRP A 156 5.50 17.03 -13.89
N PRO A 157 6.64 16.51 -13.40
CA PRO A 157 7.86 16.44 -14.18
C PRO A 157 7.83 15.25 -15.15
N SER A 158 8.29 15.47 -16.38
CA SER A 158 8.46 14.40 -17.38
C SER A 158 9.80 13.70 -17.19
N ALA A 159 9.90 12.71 -16.30
CA ALA A 159 11.17 12.06 -16.00
C ALA A 159 11.48 10.84 -16.89
N ARG A 160 12.69 10.81 -17.47
CA ARG A 160 13.18 9.66 -18.25
C ARG A 160 13.26 8.39 -17.40
N GLY A 161 12.75 7.27 -17.91
CA GLY A 161 12.64 5.99 -17.21
C GLY A 161 11.32 5.81 -16.45
N ALA A 162 10.57 6.90 -16.22
CA ALA A 162 9.28 6.91 -15.55
C ALA A 162 8.09 6.86 -16.53
N GLU A 163 8.33 6.67 -17.84
CA GLU A 163 7.31 6.73 -18.90
C GLU A 163 6.15 5.77 -18.64
N HIS A 164 6.44 4.62 -18.03
CA HIS A 164 5.42 3.64 -17.66
C HIS A 164 4.33 4.20 -16.75
N ILE A 165 4.59 5.21 -15.91
CA ILE A 165 3.57 5.81 -15.03
C ILE A 165 2.52 6.58 -15.85
N ALA A 166 2.97 7.26 -16.91
CA ALA A 166 2.13 8.04 -17.82
C ALA A 166 1.45 7.18 -18.90
N PHE A 167 1.90 5.94 -19.12
CA PHE A 167 1.35 5.04 -20.14
C PHE A 167 0.04 4.38 -19.67
N SER A 168 -0.99 4.29 -20.52
CA SER A 168 -2.27 3.69 -20.10
C SER A 168 -2.14 2.25 -19.58
N PRO A 169 -2.73 1.91 -18.41
CA PRO A 169 -2.74 0.54 -17.88
C PRO A 169 -3.75 -0.37 -18.58
N CYS A 170 -4.63 0.20 -19.42
CA CYS A 170 -5.76 -0.51 -20.01
C CYS A 170 -5.33 -1.48 -21.13
N SER A 171 -6.28 -2.26 -21.60
CA SER A 171 -6.08 -3.16 -22.74
C SER A 171 -5.99 -2.36 -24.03
N SER A 172 -4.98 -2.65 -24.86
CA SER A 172 -4.84 -2.06 -26.18
C SER A 172 -4.70 -3.15 -27.26
N PRO A 173 -5.03 -2.87 -28.53
CA PRO A 173 -4.81 -3.79 -29.63
C PRO A 173 -3.34 -4.24 -29.76
N GLU A 174 -2.40 -3.35 -29.48
CA GLU A 174 -0.95 -3.60 -29.52
C GLU A 174 -0.55 -4.61 -28.43
N LEU A 175 -1.07 -4.44 -27.21
CA LEU A 175 -0.83 -5.38 -26.12
C LEU A 175 -1.42 -6.76 -26.45
N GLN A 176 -2.61 -6.81 -27.05
CA GLN A 176 -3.23 -8.06 -27.47
C GLN A 176 -2.42 -8.77 -28.57
N ALA A 177 -1.93 -8.02 -29.55
CA ALA A 177 -1.03 -8.55 -30.58
C ALA A 177 0.28 -9.06 -29.95
N TRP A 178 0.81 -8.35 -28.96
CA TRP A 178 1.99 -8.78 -28.22
C TRP A 178 1.74 -10.09 -27.46
N PHE A 179 0.62 -10.24 -26.74
CA PHE A 179 0.27 -11.50 -26.08
C PHE A 179 0.19 -12.67 -27.07
N GLN A 180 -0.47 -12.48 -28.21
CA GLN A 180 -0.56 -13.51 -29.25
C GLN A 180 0.83 -13.90 -29.79
N SER A 181 1.77 -12.96 -29.86
CA SER A 181 3.14 -13.23 -30.30
C SER A 181 3.94 -14.12 -29.33
N LEU A 182 3.50 -14.20 -28.06
CA LEU A 182 4.13 -15.00 -27.01
C LEU A 182 3.57 -16.42 -26.92
N ILE A 183 2.30 -16.60 -27.30
CA ILE A 183 1.62 -17.90 -27.35
C ILE A 183 2.12 -18.65 -28.59
N LYS A 184 3.28 -19.30 -28.46
CA LYS A 184 3.89 -20.12 -29.51
C LYS A 184 4.01 -21.56 -29.03
N PRO A 185 3.58 -22.55 -29.83
CA PRO A 185 3.79 -23.94 -29.48
C PRO A 185 5.27 -24.27 -29.42
N ILE A 186 5.64 -25.14 -28.48
CA ILE A 186 6.98 -25.70 -28.35
C ILE A 186 7.29 -26.45 -29.66
N PRO A 187 8.44 -26.19 -30.31
CA PRO A 187 8.88 -27.01 -31.43
C PRO A 187 9.04 -28.47 -30.98
N GLU A 188 8.49 -29.44 -31.73
CA GLU A 188 8.46 -30.89 -31.40
C GLU A 188 9.83 -31.52 -31.05
N ASN A 189 10.95 -30.82 -31.23
CA ASN A 189 12.32 -31.32 -31.07
C ASN A 189 13.10 -30.73 -29.88
N GLN A 190 12.47 -30.04 -28.93
CA GLN A 190 13.15 -29.60 -27.69
C GLN A 190 12.95 -30.60 -26.55
N GLU A 191 13.71 -31.70 -26.56
CA GLU A 191 13.90 -32.48 -25.34
C GLU A 191 14.64 -31.60 -24.32
N LYS A 192 13.96 -31.19 -23.24
CA LYS A 192 14.63 -30.54 -22.09
C LYS A 192 15.66 -31.56 -21.57
N PRO A 193 16.96 -31.21 -21.51
CA PRO A 193 17.98 -32.15 -21.07
C PRO A 193 17.63 -32.65 -19.65
N PRO A 194 17.76 -33.96 -19.37
CA PRO A 194 17.44 -34.48 -18.06
C PRO A 194 18.30 -33.76 -17.02
N VAL A 195 17.65 -33.24 -15.98
CA VAL A 195 18.35 -32.61 -14.85
C VAL A 195 19.01 -33.71 -14.01
N ILE A 196 20.10 -34.28 -14.51
CA ILE A 196 20.93 -35.20 -13.74
C ILE A 196 21.77 -34.36 -12.79
N ARG A 197 21.45 -34.40 -11.48
CA ARG A 197 22.34 -33.89 -10.43
C ARG A 197 22.33 -34.83 -9.22
N GLU A 198 22.93 -36.00 -9.42
CA GLU A 198 23.37 -36.80 -8.28
C GLU A 198 24.62 -36.14 -7.65
N SER A 199 24.60 -35.97 -6.32
CA SER A 199 25.80 -35.73 -5.54
C SER A 199 25.90 -36.82 -4.47
N PRO A 200 27.04 -37.50 -4.32
CA PRO A 200 27.17 -38.74 -3.54
C PRO A 200 27.27 -38.55 -2.01
N LYS A 201 26.96 -37.37 -1.46
CA LYS A 201 27.07 -37.11 -0.02
C LYS A 201 25.72 -36.70 0.58
N PRO A 202 25.27 -37.37 1.67
CA PRO A 202 24.09 -36.94 2.40
C PRO A 202 24.35 -35.54 2.96
N GLY A 203 23.51 -34.57 2.58
CA GLY A 203 23.59 -33.22 3.08
C GLY A 203 22.93 -33.12 4.45
N ASN A 204 23.31 -32.12 5.25
CA ASN A 204 22.61 -31.80 6.51
C ASN A 204 21.30 -31.01 6.26
N ASP A 205 20.66 -31.23 5.11
CA ASP A 205 19.49 -30.47 4.67
C ASP A 205 18.24 -31.03 5.36
N PRO A 206 17.54 -30.25 6.21
CA PRO A 206 16.38 -30.73 6.95
C PRO A 206 15.23 -31.14 6.04
N PHE A 207 15.19 -30.63 4.80
CA PHE A 207 14.13 -30.92 3.82
C PHE A 207 14.37 -32.20 3.02
N GLU A 208 15.55 -32.83 3.10
CA GLU A 208 15.82 -34.12 2.42
C GLU A 208 14.93 -35.27 2.93
N LYS A 209 14.32 -35.11 4.11
CA LYS A 209 13.37 -36.09 4.68
C LYS A 209 11.95 -35.94 4.14
N LEU A 210 11.63 -34.82 3.50
CA LEU A 210 10.30 -34.58 2.94
C LEU A 210 10.23 -35.15 1.53
N GLN A 211 9.05 -35.69 1.18
CA GLN A 211 8.78 -36.14 -0.18
C GLN A 211 8.75 -34.93 -1.15
N PRO A 212 9.23 -35.06 -2.40
CA PRO A 212 9.23 -33.99 -3.38
C PRO A 212 7.85 -33.33 -3.59
N GLU A 213 6.79 -34.11 -3.51
CA GLU A 213 5.40 -33.65 -3.65
C GLU A 213 5.02 -32.68 -2.54
N ILE A 214 5.46 -32.93 -1.30
CA ILE A 214 5.24 -32.03 -0.16
C ILE A 214 6.02 -30.74 -0.35
N LEU A 215 7.26 -30.83 -0.84
CA LEU A 215 8.08 -29.64 -1.10
C LEU A 215 7.50 -28.79 -2.24
N LEU A 216 7.01 -29.41 -3.32
CA LEU A 216 6.30 -28.73 -4.40
C LEU A 216 5.01 -28.07 -3.91
N HIS A 217 4.25 -28.76 -3.05
CA HIS A 217 3.05 -28.21 -2.44
C HIS A 217 3.36 -26.99 -1.57
N ILE A 218 4.37 -27.07 -0.70
CA ILE A 218 4.85 -25.91 0.08
C ILE A 218 5.24 -24.77 -0.88
N MET A 219 6.02 -25.07 -1.93
CA MET A 219 6.44 -24.07 -2.91
C MET A 219 5.27 -23.40 -3.62
N SER A 220 4.17 -24.13 -3.87
CA SER A 220 2.96 -23.59 -4.52
C SER A 220 2.19 -22.58 -3.66
N TYR A 221 2.38 -22.56 -2.33
CA TYR A 221 1.79 -21.57 -1.44
C TYR A 221 2.72 -20.39 -1.11
N MET A 222 3.96 -20.41 -1.60
CA MET A 222 4.92 -19.32 -1.39
C MET A 222 4.82 -18.31 -2.52
N VAL A 223 5.00 -17.01 -2.25
CA VAL A 223 5.30 -16.05 -3.32
C VAL A 223 6.71 -16.30 -3.87
N MET A 224 6.91 -16.08 -5.17
CA MET A 224 8.19 -16.38 -5.83
C MET A 224 9.41 -15.70 -5.19
N PRO A 225 9.33 -14.45 -4.67
CA PRO A 225 10.43 -13.83 -3.93
C PRO A 225 10.93 -14.64 -2.73
N HIS A 226 10.09 -15.48 -2.10
CA HIS A 226 10.51 -16.38 -1.02
C HIS A 226 10.88 -17.77 -1.52
N ALA A 227 10.23 -18.24 -2.59
CA ALA A 227 10.49 -19.55 -3.17
C ALA A 227 11.92 -19.66 -3.73
N TRP A 228 12.46 -18.60 -4.33
CA TRP A 228 13.81 -18.60 -4.89
C TRP A 228 14.92 -18.70 -3.83
N PRO A 229 14.98 -17.85 -2.79
CA PRO A 229 15.93 -18.01 -1.69
C PRO A 229 15.85 -19.39 -1.05
N TRP A 230 14.64 -19.93 -0.84
CA TRP A 230 14.47 -21.28 -0.30
C TRP A 230 15.09 -22.35 -1.20
N ARG A 231 14.89 -22.23 -2.52
CA ARG A 231 15.48 -23.12 -3.52
C ARG A 231 17.00 -22.98 -3.63
N ILE A 232 17.55 -21.80 -3.35
CA ILE A 232 19.00 -21.57 -3.27
C ILE A 232 19.58 -22.19 -1.98
N ALA A 233 18.88 -22.03 -0.85
CA ALA A 233 19.35 -22.45 0.46
C ALA A 233 19.20 -23.96 0.73
N SER A 234 18.21 -24.63 0.14
CA SER A 234 17.96 -26.07 0.31
C SER A 234 18.28 -26.86 -0.95
N ARG A 235 19.13 -27.88 -0.82
CA ARG A 235 19.49 -28.80 -1.91
C ARG A 235 18.33 -29.73 -2.26
N ALA A 236 17.49 -30.11 -1.30
CA ALA A 236 16.28 -30.89 -1.57
C ALA A 236 15.32 -30.10 -2.47
N VAL A 237 15.13 -28.82 -2.16
CA VAL A 237 14.24 -27.92 -2.92
C VAL A 237 14.86 -27.57 -4.27
N ALA A 238 16.17 -27.32 -4.33
CA ALA A 238 16.91 -27.09 -5.58
C ALA A 238 16.76 -28.23 -6.60
N ARG A 239 16.53 -29.45 -6.12
CA ARG A 239 16.37 -30.66 -6.94
C ARG A 239 14.94 -30.89 -7.44
N LEU A 240 13.95 -30.13 -6.97
CA LEU A 240 12.57 -30.29 -7.45
C LEU A 240 12.50 -29.97 -8.94
N GLU A 241 11.90 -30.88 -9.69
CA GLU A 241 11.54 -30.67 -11.08
C GLU A 241 10.30 -29.76 -11.15
N LEU A 242 10.47 -28.54 -11.67
CA LEU A 242 9.37 -27.60 -11.86
C LEU A 242 8.80 -27.81 -13.26
N ARG A 243 7.78 -28.66 -13.34
CA ARG A 243 7.07 -28.98 -14.59
C ARG A 243 6.22 -27.80 -15.06
N ASP A 244 5.83 -27.82 -16.33
CA ASP A 244 4.98 -26.77 -16.90
C ASP A 244 3.63 -26.63 -16.19
N SER A 245 3.10 -27.69 -15.57
CA SER A 245 1.93 -27.60 -14.70
C SER A 245 2.14 -26.70 -13.49
N PHE A 246 3.34 -26.70 -12.91
CA PHE A 246 3.72 -25.77 -11.84
C PHE A 246 3.73 -24.33 -12.36
N TRP A 247 4.39 -24.09 -13.51
CA TRP A 247 4.48 -22.74 -14.08
C TRP A 247 3.13 -22.21 -14.57
N LYS A 248 2.26 -23.06 -15.08
CA LYS A 248 0.87 -22.72 -15.43
C LYS A 248 0.09 -22.29 -14.18
N LEU A 249 0.21 -23.04 -13.09
CA LEU A 249 -0.39 -22.66 -11.81
C LEU A 249 0.16 -21.31 -11.31
N ARG A 250 1.48 -21.10 -11.36
CA ARG A 250 2.11 -19.82 -11.01
C ARG A 250 1.64 -18.67 -11.87
N PHE A 251 1.51 -18.88 -13.18
CA PHE A 251 1.01 -17.87 -14.10
C PHE A 251 -0.41 -17.43 -13.71
N GLN A 252 -1.27 -18.37 -13.34
CA GLN A 252 -2.64 -18.07 -12.93
C GLN A 252 -2.73 -17.41 -11.54
N GLN A 253 -1.86 -17.79 -10.61
CA GLN A 253 -1.87 -17.28 -9.24
C GLN A 253 -1.16 -15.93 -9.09
N ASP A 254 0.00 -15.77 -9.73
CA ASP A 254 0.87 -14.60 -9.53
C ASP A 254 0.52 -13.42 -10.46
N LEU A 255 -0.25 -13.66 -11.53
CA LEU A 255 -0.55 -12.66 -12.57
C LEU A 255 -2.06 -12.38 -12.74
N PRO A 256 -2.85 -12.19 -11.66
CA PRO A 256 -4.30 -11.94 -11.77
C PRO A 256 -4.63 -10.63 -12.51
N TRP A 257 -3.67 -9.70 -12.56
CA TRP A 257 -3.73 -8.44 -13.31
C TRP A 257 -3.64 -8.61 -14.84
N LEU A 258 -3.37 -9.81 -15.35
CA LEU A 258 -3.45 -10.16 -16.76
C LEU A 258 -4.87 -10.60 -17.17
N TYR A 259 -5.89 -9.87 -16.73
CA TYR A 259 -7.30 -10.21 -16.95
C TYR A 259 -7.72 -10.28 -18.43
N ASP A 260 -6.99 -9.62 -19.32
CA ASP A 260 -7.21 -9.56 -20.77
C ASP A 260 -6.26 -10.52 -21.53
N PHE A 261 -5.52 -11.37 -20.83
CA PHE A 261 -4.68 -12.36 -21.47
C PHE A 261 -5.56 -13.35 -22.26
N PRO A 262 -5.20 -13.67 -23.52
CA PRO A 262 -6.02 -14.54 -24.36
C PRO A 262 -6.30 -15.88 -23.67
N ARG A 263 -7.56 -16.32 -23.74
CA ARG A 263 -7.91 -17.68 -23.32
C ARG A 263 -7.18 -18.67 -24.21
N ILE A 264 -6.37 -19.52 -23.59
CA ILE A 264 -5.65 -20.59 -24.28
C ILE A 264 -6.51 -21.84 -24.23
N ASP A 265 -6.85 -22.37 -25.40
CA ASP A 265 -7.55 -23.65 -25.53
C ASP A 265 -6.76 -24.79 -24.90
N GLN A 266 -7.46 -25.80 -24.37
CA GLN A 266 -6.81 -26.90 -23.64
C GLN A 266 -5.75 -27.61 -24.49
N ASP A 267 -6.03 -27.83 -25.78
CA ASP A 267 -5.11 -28.46 -26.73
C ASP A 267 -3.84 -27.62 -26.95
N LEU A 268 -3.98 -26.29 -27.03
CA LEU A 268 -2.83 -25.39 -27.18
C LEU A 268 -2.04 -25.27 -25.87
N ALA A 269 -2.72 -25.30 -24.73
CA ALA A 269 -2.11 -25.16 -23.40
C ALA A 269 -1.13 -26.28 -23.07
N GLU A 270 -1.30 -27.47 -23.64
CA GLU A 270 -0.37 -28.60 -23.48
C GLU A 270 0.94 -28.40 -24.25
N HIS A 271 0.94 -27.51 -25.24
CA HIS A 271 2.09 -27.25 -26.12
C HIS A 271 2.80 -25.93 -25.82
N ILE A 272 2.43 -25.22 -24.74
CA ILE A 272 3.06 -23.95 -24.36
C ILE A 272 4.14 -24.19 -23.33
N ASP A 273 5.32 -23.58 -23.54
CA ASP A 273 6.35 -23.50 -22.51
C ASP A 273 5.97 -22.45 -21.47
N TRP A 274 5.24 -22.89 -20.45
CA TRP A 274 4.74 -22.04 -19.38
C TRP A 274 5.86 -21.40 -18.55
N GLU A 275 7.01 -22.08 -18.42
CA GLU A 275 8.19 -21.54 -17.74
C GLU A 275 8.72 -20.31 -18.47
N THR A 276 8.91 -20.44 -19.78
CA THR A 276 9.40 -19.34 -20.62
C THR A 276 8.39 -18.21 -20.68
N LEU A 277 7.10 -18.51 -20.82
CA LEU A 277 6.03 -17.51 -20.82
C LEU A 277 6.02 -16.70 -19.52
N TYR A 278 6.03 -17.40 -18.38
CA TYR A 278 6.07 -16.78 -17.04
C TYR A 278 7.28 -15.86 -16.88
N LYS A 279 8.48 -16.32 -17.26
CA LYS A 279 9.71 -15.51 -17.19
C LYS A 279 9.65 -14.29 -18.12
N LYS A 280 9.07 -14.43 -19.31
CA LYS A 280 8.92 -13.31 -20.25
C LYS A 280 7.99 -12.23 -19.70
N MET A 281 6.89 -12.61 -19.03
CA MET A 281 6.00 -11.64 -18.38
C MET A 281 6.72 -10.81 -17.32
N TRP A 282 7.43 -11.46 -16.41
CA TRP A 282 8.19 -10.73 -15.37
C TRP A 282 9.31 -9.87 -15.95
N ARG A 283 9.95 -10.29 -17.04
CA ARG A 283 10.91 -9.44 -17.74
C ARG A 283 10.25 -8.19 -18.32
N ALA A 284 9.09 -8.34 -18.94
CA ALA A 284 8.33 -7.23 -19.50
C ALA A 284 7.89 -6.21 -18.44
N VAL A 285 7.69 -6.63 -17.19
CA VAL A 285 7.29 -5.74 -16.09
C VAL A 285 8.49 -5.08 -15.41
N LEU A 286 9.50 -5.87 -15.03
CA LEU A 286 10.54 -5.46 -14.08
C LEU A 286 11.83 -4.99 -14.73
N ARG A 287 12.10 -5.32 -16.00
CA ARG A 287 13.34 -4.91 -16.66
C ARG A 287 13.22 -3.48 -17.16
N PRO A 288 14.32 -2.71 -17.20
CA PRO A 288 14.32 -1.40 -17.86
C PRO A 288 14.11 -1.51 -19.37
N SER A 289 13.78 -0.39 -20.01
CA SER A 289 13.69 -0.26 -21.47
C SER A 289 14.97 -0.78 -22.15
N PRO A 290 14.89 -1.46 -23.32
CA PRO A 290 13.71 -1.67 -24.18
C PRO A 290 12.92 -2.97 -23.90
N GLU A 291 13.31 -3.78 -22.90
CA GLU A 291 12.60 -5.02 -22.58
C GLU A 291 11.29 -4.76 -21.82
N LYS A 292 11.15 -3.57 -21.22
CA LYS A 292 9.96 -3.14 -20.48
C LYS A 292 8.77 -2.94 -21.42
N HIS A 293 7.64 -3.55 -21.08
CA HIS A 293 6.36 -3.24 -21.69
C HIS A 293 5.63 -2.23 -20.78
N LEU A 294 5.57 -0.96 -21.21
CA LEU A 294 5.09 0.15 -20.39
C LEU A 294 3.69 -0.09 -19.81
N ALA A 295 2.72 -0.50 -20.66
CA ALA A 295 1.36 -0.81 -20.22
C ALA A 295 1.30 -1.86 -19.09
N LEU A 296 2.08 -2.95 -19.22
CA LEU A 296 2.09 -4.03 -18.21
C LEU A 296 2.79 -3.60 -16.94
N ALA A 297 3.87 -2.81 -17.05
CA ALA A 297 4.53 -2.25 -15.89
C ALA A 297 3.60 -1.31 -15.12
N ASN A 298 2.88 -0.41 -15.80
CA ASN A 298 1.90 0.45 -15.12
C ASN A 298 0.76 -0.36 -14.52
N ARG A 299 0.25 -1.33 -15.26
CA ARG A 299 -0.85 -2.18 -14.79
C ARG A 299 -0.46 -2.97 -13.55
N TYR A 300 0.75 -3.55 -13.51
CA TYR A 300 1.25 -4.25 -12.32
C TYR A 300 1.37 -3.31 -11.12
N ARG A 301 1.95 -2.11 -11.32
CA ARG A 301 2.03 -1.06 -10.29
C ARG A 301 0.65 -0.71 -9.75
N MET A 302 -0.30 -0.43 -10.66
CA MET A 302 -1.66 -0.05 -10.30
C MET A 302 -2.44 -1.16 -9.64
N TRP A 303 -2.27 -2.42 -10.06
CA TRP A 303 -2.97 -3.55 -9.47
C TRP A 303 -2.70 -3.65 -7.98
N ASN A 304 -1.44 -3.49 -7.57
CA ASN A 304 -1.05 -3.52 -6.16
C ASN A 304 -1.75 -2.43 -5.32
N ILE A 305 -1.96 -1.25 -5.90
CA ILE A 305 -2.66 -0.16 -5.22
C ILE A 305 -4.17 -0.45 -5.16
N ILE A 306 -4.74 -0.89 -6.29
CA ILE A 306 -6.17 -1.14 -6.43
C ILE A 306 -6.63 -2.33 -5.60
N GLU A 307 -5.81 -3.38 -5.49
CA GLU A 307 -6.08 -4.53 -4.62
C GLU A 307 -6.20 -4.09 -3.16
N TRP A 308 -5.26 -3.27 -2.68
CA TRP A 308 -5.35 -2.69 -1.35
C TRP A 308 -6.58 -1.78 -1.17
N VAL A 309 -6.85 -0.87 -2.12
CA VAL A 309 -8.05 -0.01 -2.07
C VAL A 309 -9.33 -0.86 -2.05
N ALA A 310 -9.37 -1.94 -2.82
CA ALA A 310 -10.51 -2.86 -2.87
C ALA A 310 -10.72 -3.58 -1.53
N ASP A 311 -9.66 -4.05 -0.89
CA ASP A 311 -9.73 -4.69 0.44
C ASP A 311 -10.29 -3.71 1.48
N VAL A 312 -9.75 -2.49 1.54
CA VAL A 312 -10.23 -1.44 2.44
C VAL A 312 -11.69 -1.09 2.13
N TYR A 313 -12.04 -0.94 0.86
CA TYR A 313 -13.42 -0.69 0.43
C TYR A 313 -14.38 -1.79 0.89
N ILE A 314 -13.99 -3.07 0.78
CA ILE A 314 -14.79 -4.21 1.22
C ILE A 314 -14.99 -4.15 2.73
N ASP A 315 -13.95 -3.87 3.50
CA ASP A 315 -14.04 -3.73 4.96
C ASP A 315 -15.02 -2.61 5.37
N TYR A 316 -14.93 -1.45 4.71
CA TYR A 316 -15.87 -0.35 4.92
C TYR A 316 -17.31 -0.76 4.59
N LYS A 317 -17.50 -1.43 3.46
CA LYS A 317 -18.81 -1.89 3.03
C LYS A 317 -19.42 -2.89 4.00
N ASP A 318 -18.63 -3.86 4.46
CA ASP A 318 -19.08 -4.87 5.40
C ASP A 318 -19.41 -4.25 6.76
N CYS A 319 -18.67 -3.23 7.21
CA CYS A 319 -18.98 -2.47 8.43
C CYS A 319 -20.31 -1.71 8.32
N GLU A 320 -20.56 -1.07 7.17
CA GLU A 320 -21.79 -0.35 6.89
C GLU A 320 -23.00 -1.29 6.81
N ASP A 321 -22.88 -2.39 6.06
CA ASP A 321 -23.92 -3.41 5.92
C ASP A 321 -24.27 -4.05 7.30
N GLN A 322 -23.32 -4.08 8.24
CA GLN A 322 -23.51 -4.55 9.62
C GLN A 322 -24.02 -3.47 10.59
N GLY A 323 -24.22 -2.22 10.13
CA GLY A 323 -24.65 -1.10 10.98
C GLY A 323 -23.61 -0.69 12.02
N GLN A 324 -22.33 -1.01 11.81
CA GLN A 324 -21.21 -0.61 12.68
C GLN A 324 -20.63 0.75 12.26
N SER A 325 -21.44 1.60 11.63
CA SER A 325 -21.04 2.74 10.78
C SER A 325 -20.38 3.93 11.47
N ASN A 326 -19.82 3.78 12.67
CA ASN A 326 -19.03 4.85 13.27
C ASN A 326 -17.57 4.48 13.18
N GLU A 327 -16.82 5.28 12.41
CA GLU A 327 -15.37 5.34 12.52
C GLU A 327 -14.99 5.37 14.00
N PRO A 328 -14.01 4.56 14.44
CA PRO A 328 -13.59 4.58 15.84
C PRO A 328 -13.28 6.01 16.26
N ALA A 329 -13.89 6.49 17.35
CA ALA A 329 -13.71 7.88 17.81
C ALA A 329 -12.23 8.26 18.01
N SER A 330 -11.38 7.25 18.23
CA SER A 330 -9.92 7.32 18.31
C SER A 330 -9.21 7.68 17.00
N LEU A 331 -9.81 7.46 15.82
CA LEU A 331 -9.25 7.80 14.51
C LEU A 331 -9.68 9.16 13.99
N VAL A 332 -10.86 9.62 14.40
CA VAL A 332 -11.40 10.94 13.99
C VAL A 332 -10.48 12.07 14.45
N ASP A 333 -9.89 12.81 13.51
CA ASP A 333 -8.83 13.82 13.71
C ASP A 333 -7.56 13.30 14.40
N ALA A 334 -7.22 12.02 14.23
CA ALA A 334 -6.00 11.48 14.80
C ALA A 334 -4.75 12.08 14.14
N VAL A 335 -3.74 12.39 14.94
CA VAL A 335 -2.44 12.85 14.45
C VAL A 335 -1.50 11.67 14.36
N SER A 336 -1.02 11.40 13.15
CA SER A 336 -0.03 10.35 12.89
C SER A 336 1.39 10.90 12.86
N THR A 337 2.36 10.08 13.27
CA THR A 337 3.78 10.43 13.20
C THR A 337 4.23 10.51 11.74
N PRO A 338 4.87 11.60 11.29
CA PRO A 338 5.39 11.68 9.92
C PRO A 338 6.41 10.57 9.65
N MET A 339 6.16 9.78 8.61
CA MET A 339 7.07 8.73 8.15
C MET A 339 7.72 9.20 6.85
N ALA A 340 8.91 9.79 6.95
CA ALA A 340 9.64 10.28 5.79
C ALA A 340 9.80 9.16 4.73
N PRO A 341 9.63 9.48 3.43
CA PRO A 341 9.84 8.53 2.35
C PRO A 341 11.31 8.07 2.31
N PRO A 342 11.58 6.82 1.90
CA PRO A 342 12.95 6.34 1.75
C PRO A 342 13.67 7.05 0.60
N THR A 343 14.99 6.90 0.55
CA THR A 343 15.84 7.38 -0.54
C THR A 343 15.83 6.46 -1.77
N CYS A 344 15.09 5.34 -1.72
CA CYS A 344 15.01 4.34 -2.78
C CYS A 344 13.63 3.68 -2.76
N ALA A 345 12.75 4.03 -3.72
CA ALA A 345 11.34 3.60 -3.76
C ALA A 345 11.08 2.24 -4.44
N GLU A 346 12.08 1.61 -5.05
CA GLU A 346 11.88 0.47 -5.97
C GLU A 346 11.35 -0.82 -5.30
N PHE A 347 11.27 -0.91 -3.96
CA PHE A 347 10.90 -2.13 -3.22
C PHE A 347 9.77 -1.96 -2.18
N GLU A 348 9.15 -0.79 -2.05
CA GLU A 348 8.06 -0.59 -1.10
C GLU A 348 6.71 -1.07 -1.65
N HIS A 349 5.91 -1.67 -0.76
CA HIS A 349 4.50 -1.99 -0.99
C HIS A 349 3.74 -1.35 0.16
N SER A 350 3.51 -0.03 0.09
CA SER A 350 3.08 0.71 1.28
C SER A 350 1.58 0.55 1.55
N ILE A 351 1.22 -0.66 1.97
CA ILE A 351 0.01 -0.92 2.73
C ILE A 351 0.19 -0.22 4.07
N HIS A 352 -0.65 0.77 4.32
CA HIS A 352 -0.73 1.43 5.63
C HIS A 352 -1.66 0.63 6.53
N GLU A 353 -1.10 -0.08 7.51
CA GLU A 353 -1.91 -0.76 8.53
C GLU A 353 -1.98 0.09 9.79
N GLU A 354 -3.20 0.52 10.16
CA GLU A 354 -3.46 1.20 11.43
C GLU A 354 -3.97 0.18 12.46
N THR A 355 -3.14 -0.10 13.46
CA THR A 355 -3.49 -0.98 14.57
C THR A 355 -3.92 -0.17 15.79
N LEU A 356 -5.20 -0.22 16.15
CA LEU A 356 -5.76 0.53 17.28
C LEU A 356 -5.62 -0.19 18.63
N LEU A 357 -5.12 0.54 19.62
CA LEU A 357 -5.13 0.18 21.05
C LEU A 357 -6.47 0.48 21.72
N LEU A 358 -7.18 1.46 21.19
CA LEU A 358 -8.40 2.02 21.76
C LEU A 358 -9.31 2.38 20.59
N ARG A 359 -10.57 1.95 20.60
CA ARG A 359 -11.55 2.36 19.58
C ARG A 359 -12.36 3.56 20.05
N ASP A 360 -12.83 3.52 21.30
CA ASP A 360 -13.63 4.57 21.94
C ASP A 360 -12.96 5.11 23.22
N PHE A 361 -13.04 6.42 23.45
CA PHE A 361 -12.38 7.07 24.61
C PHE A 361 -12.93 6.62 25.97
N SER A 362 -14.17 6.14 26.02
CA SER A 362 -14.79 5.59 27.22
C SER A 362 -14.20 4.25 27.66
N GLU A 363 -13.52 3.53 26.76
CA GLU A 363 -12.87 2.25 27.04
C GLU A 363 -11.54 2.42 27.78
N LEU A 364 -10.92 3.60 27.73
CA LEU A 364 -9.58 3.84 28.28
C LEU A 364 -9.42 3.38 29.75
N PRO A 365 -10.40 3.58 30.67
CA PRO A 365 -10.26 3.16 32.06
C PRO A 365 -10.25 1.63 32.25
N THR A 366 -10.85 0.86 31.34
CA THR A 366 -11.10 -0.58 31.52
C THR A 366 -10.31 -1.45 30.53
N THR A 367 -9.90 -0.90 29.39
CA THR A 367 -9.20 -1.64 28.34
C THR A 367 -7.81 -2.08 28.77
N GLN A 368 -7.42 -3.30 28.40
CA GLN A 368 -6.08 -3.85 28.63
C GLN A 368 -5.57 -4.44 27.32
N PRO A 369 -5.24 -3.57 26.34
CA PRO A 369 -4.76 -4.04 25.05
C PRO A 369 -3.44 -4.81 25.26
N ASN A 370 -3.34 -5.94 24.56
CA ASN A 370 -2.13 -6.75 24.51
C ASN A 370 -1.57 -6.62 23.11
N ILE A 371 -0.40 -6.01 23.01
CA ILE A 371 0.31 -5.77 21.76
C ILE A 371 1.08 -7.04 21.44
N GLU A 372 0.75 -7.69 20.33
CA GLU A 372 1.50 -8.81 19.79
C GLU A 372 2.44 -8.31 18.69
N VAL A 373 3.72 -8.63 18.82
CA VAL A 373 4.78 -8.28 17.87
C VAL A 373 5.34 -9.56 17.26
N GLY A 374 5.34 -9.64 15.93
CA GLY A 374 5.87 -10.75 15.16
C GLY A 374 7.20 -10.42 14.50
N TRP A 375 8.15 -11.34 14.56
CA TRP A 375 9.48 -11.22 13.95
C TRP A 375 9.71 -12.28 12.88
N THR A 376 10.41 -11.93 11.80
CA THR A 376 10.92 -12.90 10.82
C THR A 376 11.98 -13.81 11.46
N PRO A 377 12.32 -14.96 10.85
CA PRO A 377 13.45 -15.79 11.30
C PRO A 377 14.80 -15.06 11.32
N LEU A 378 14.93 -13.98 10.55
CA LEU A 378 16.13 -13.14 10.47
C LEU A 378 16.14 -12.03 11.53
N GLY A 379 15.11 -11.93 12.37
CA GLY A 379 15.01 -10.92 13.43
C GLY A 379 14.39 -9.60 12.99
N GLU A 380 13.79 -9.53 11.81
CA GLU A 380 13.17 -8.30 11.29
C GLU A 380 11.71 -8.21 11.75
N LEU A 381 11.22 -6.99 11.95
CA LEU A 381 9.83 -6.75 12.31
C LEU A 381 8.91 -7.17 11.17
N LYS A 382 7.98 -8.08 11.47
CA LYS A 382 7.00 -8.59 10.50
C LYS A 382 5.61 -8.06 10.74
N SER A 383 5.17 -7.99 12.00
CA SER A 383 3.80 -7.57 12.31
C SER A 383 3.71 -6.92 13.68
N ILE A 384 2.73 -6.04 13.84
CA ILE A 384 2.29 -5.48 15.11
C ILE A 384 0.76 -5.52 15.14
N ALA A 385 0.18 -6.05 16.21
CA ALA A 385 -1.26 -6.24 16.31
C ALA A 385 -1.75 -6.02 17.74
N VAL A 386 -3.04 -5.70 17.92
CA VAL A 386 -3.67 -5.54 19.24
C VAL A 386 -4.79 -6.57 19.39
N GLY A 387 -4.70 -7.41 20.43
CA GLY A 387 -5.67 -8.46 20.71
C GLY A 387 -5.27 -9.85 20.18
N HIS A 388 -6.18 -10.83 20.30
CA HIS A 388 -5.93 -12.21 19.86
C HIS A 388 -6.36 -12.39 18.40
N ILE A 389 -5.40 -12.37 17.47
CA ILE A 389 -5.66 -12.73 16.07
C ILE A 389 -5.46 -14.24 15.88
N PRO A 390 -6.49 -15.01 15.46
CA PRO A 390 -6.34 -16.41 15.11
C PRO A 390 -5.71 -16.54 13.71
N TRP A 391 -4.39 -16.68 13.65
CA TRP A 391 -3.69 -16.83 12.38
C TRP A 391 -3.83 -18.24 11.79
N LEU A 392 -4.41 -18.35 10.58
CA LEU A 392 -4.25 -19.52 9.73
C LEU A 392 -2.85 -19.47 9.08
N ALA A 393 -1.95 -20.34 9.54
CA ALA A 393 -0.73 -20.80 8.87
C ALA A 393 0.31 -19.73 8.40
N SER A 394 1.11 -19.20 9.34
CA SER A 394 2.50 -18.78 9.04
C SER A 394 3.45 -19.30 10.12
N ARG A 395 3.99 -20.51 9.91
CA ARG A 395 4.88 -21.20 10.86
C ARG A 395 6.33 -20.79 10.65
N SER A 396 6.72 -19.60 11.14
CA SER A 396 8.12 -19.26 11.47
C SER A 396 8.26 -17.84 12.02
N VAL A 397 7.32 -17.37 12.85
CA VAL A 397 7.34 -16.02 13.43
C VAL A 397 7.65 -16.15 14.92
N LYS A 398 8.77 -15.60 15.41
CA LYS A 398 8.96 -15.42 16.87
C LYS A 398 7.95 -14.36 17.29
N LYS A 399 7.14 -14.68 18.29
CA LYS A 399 6.06 -13.80 18.76
C LYS A 399 6.35 -13.32 20.16
N ASN A 400 6.19 -12.03 20.36
CA ASN A 400 6.33 -11.38 21.65
C ASN A 400 5.05 -10.64 21.99
N ARG A 401 4.71 -10.57 23.27
CA ARG A 401 3.49 -9.90 23.76
C ARG A 401 3.85 -8.86 24.79
N VAL A 402 3.22 -7.70 24.70
CA VAL A 402 3.38 -6.58 25.62
C VAL A 402 1.99 -6.16 26.09
N ALA A 403 1.71 -6.41 27.36
CA ALA A 403 0.49 -5.95 27.99
C ALA A 403 0.68 -4.51 28.47
N ILE A 404 -0.27 -3.62 28.15
CA ILE A 404 -0.29 -2.27 28.74
C ILE A 404 -0.78 -2.38 30.19
N PRO A 405 0.00 -1.91 31.20
CA PRO A 405 -0.40 -2.01 32.60
C PRO A 405 -1.68 -1.22 32.91
N THR A 406 -2.40 -1.63 33.95
CA THR A 406 -3.74 -1.11 34.28
C THR A 406 -3.75 0.32 34.81
N ASP A 407 -2.65 0.79 35.39
CA ASP A 407 -2.52 2.10 36.02
C ASP A 407 -1.72 3.11 35.17
N CYS A 408 -1.20 2.69 34.02
CA CYS A 408 -0.47 3.54 33.10
C CYS A 408 -0.91 3.35 31.64
N TRP A 409 -0.33 4.16 30.77
CA TRP A 409 -0.54 4.11 29.33
C TRP A 409 0.80 4.28 28.61
N LEU A 410 0.84 3.91 27.33
CA LEU A 410 2.06 3.99 26.53
C LEU A 410 2.50 5.46 26.36
N LYS A 411 3.78 5.72 26.62
CA LYS A 411 4.42 7.04 26.46
C LYS A 411 4.99 7.23 25.05
N GLY A 412 5.49 6.15 24.47
CA GLY A 412 6.21 6.17 23.21
C GLY A 412 6.83 4.82 22.90
N ILE A 413 7.59 4.76 21.82
CA ILE A 413 8.36 3.60 21.39
C ILE A 413 9.78 4.02 21.00
N VAL A 414 10.75 3.14 21.17
CA VAL A 414 12.06 3.25 20.52
C VAL A 414 12.14 2.19 19.45
N ILE A 415 12.49 2.60 18.23
CA ILE A 415 12.65 1.74 17.08
C ILE A 415 14.15 1.57 16.84
N THR A 416 14.64 0.34 16.91
CA THR A 416 16.04 0.00 16.61
C THR A 416 16.12 -0.50 15.17
N THR A 417 16.97 0.14 14.37
CA THR A 417 17.18 -0.17 12.96
C THR A 417 18.60 -0.59 12.65
N GLU A 418 18.75 -1.49 11.69
CA GLU A 418 20.03 -1.87 11.11
C GLU A 418 20.14 -1.34 9.68
N LYS A 419 21.23 -0.62 9.38
CA LYS A 419 21.53 -0.17 8.02
C LYS A 419 22.04 -1.32 7.19
N ASN A 420 21.33 -1.64 6.12
CA ASN A 420 21.81 -2.54 5.09
C ASN A 420 22.39 -1.71 3.93
N PRO A 421 23.63 -1.97 3.48
CA PRO A 421 24.27 -1.21 2.39
C PRO A 421 23.58 -1.32 1.01
N ALA A 422 22.59 -2.21 0.84
CA ALA A 422 21.88 -2.39 -0.42
C ALA A 422 20.32 -2.34 -0.31
N ASP A 423 19.73 -2.20 0.88
CA ASP A 423 18.28 -2.26 1.14
C ASP A 423 17.78 -1.07 2.01
N TYR A 424 16.49 -1.09 2.39
CA TYR A 424 15.87 -0.26 3.43
C TYR A 424 16.44 -0.53 4.84
N PRO A 425 16.37 0.43 5.79
CA PRO A 425 16.71 0.18 7.19
C PRO A 425 15.75 -0.85 7.77
N ARG A 426 16.30 -1.96 8.27
CA ARG A 426 15.50 -3.06 8.81
C ARG A 426 15.19 -2.78 10.27
N ILE A 427 13.92 -2.81 10.66
CA ILE A 427 13.54 -2.72 12.06
C ILE A 427 13.86 -4.07 12.72
N ILE A 428 14.87 -4.06 13.60
CA ILE A 428 15.38 -5.25 14.31
C ILE A 428 15.02 -5.25 15.80
N GLY A 429 14.53 -4.12 16.32
CA GLY A 429 14.20 -3.97 17.73
C GLY A 429 13.10 -2.96 17.99
N LEU A 430 12.31 -3.21 19.05
CA LEU A 430 11.25 -2.32 19.53
C LEU A 430 11.28 -2.24 21.05
N ARG A 431 11.31 -1.02 21.60
CA ARG A 431 11.20 -0.75 23.03
C ARG A 431 9.91 0.01 23.31
N PHE A 432 8.99 -0.57 24.07
CA PHE A 432 7.79 0.13 24.52
C PHE A 432 8.10 0.93 25.77
N LEU A 433 7.78 2.22 25.76
CA LEU A 433 8.10 3.15 26.85
C LEU A 433 6.86 3.40 27.71
N PHE A 434 6.98 3.20 29.02
CA PHE A 434 5.95 3.48 30.00
C PHE A 434 6.41 4.56 31.00
N PRO A 435 5.51 5.44 31.47
CA PRO A 435 5.87 6.54 32.39
C PRO A 435 6.41 6.10 33.74
N ASP A 436 6.14 4.86 34.15
CA ASP A 436 6.59 4.26 35.41
C ASP A 436 8.00 3.63 35.32
N GLY A 437 8.61 3.66 34.13
CA GLY A 437 9.90 3.03 33.86
C GLY A 437 9.83 1.52 33.58
N GLY A 438 8.62 0.93 33.52
CA GLY A 438 8.38 -0.47 33.18
C GLY A 438 8.56 -0.78 31.70
N ASN A 439 9.59 -0.20 31.06
CA ASN A 439 9.83 -0.30 29.62
C ASN A 439 10.10 -1.74 29.20
N VAL A 440 9.59 -2.14 28.02
CA VAL A 440 9.72 -3.51 27.51
C VAL A 440 10.49 -3.49 26.21
N GLN A 441 11.69 -4.09 26.19
CA GLN A 441 12.50 -4.31 24.99
C GLN A 441 12.15 -5.64 24.33
N LEU A 442 11.94 -5.62 23.01
CA LEU A 442 11.77 -6.76 22.14
C LEU A 442 12.76 -6.68 20.96
N GLY A 443 13.19 -7.83 20.44
CA GLY A 443 14.19 -7.88 19.37
C GLY A 443 15.58 -7.45 19.86
N GLU A 444 16.40 -6.96 18.93
CA GLU A 444 17.76 -6.48 19.19
C GLU A 444 17.75 -5.09 19.83
N SER A 445 18.81 -4.76 20.57
CA SER A 445 19.00 -3.41 21.16
C SER A 445 20.23 -2.67 20.62
N GLU A 446 21.05 -3.34 19.80
CA GLU A 446 22.25 -2.76 19.22
C GLU A 446 21.98 -2.38 17.76
N GLY A 447 21.86 -1.09 17.48
CA GLY A 447 21.56 -0.54 16.15
C GLY A 447 21.33 0.97 16.21
N ASP A 448 20.90 1.56 15.10
CA ASP A 448 20.49 2.97 15.04
C ASP A 448 19.12 3.10 15.71
N GLU A 449 19.06 3.74 16.89
CA GLU A 449 17.83 3.95 17.65
C GLU A 449 17.14 5.27 17.30
N ARG A 450 15.83 5.22 17.07
CA ARG A 450 14.95 6.37 16.91
C ARG A 450 13.85 6.32 17.98
N GLU A 451 13.78 7.36 18.80
CA GLU A 451 12.73 7.49 19.83
C GLU A 451 11.53 8.26 19.27
N GLU A 452 10.35 7.66 19.36
CA GLU A 452 9.06 8.25 19.01
C GLU A 452 8.21 8.40 20.26
N LEU A 453 7.95 9.64 20.65
CA LEU A 453 7.17 9.97 21.84
C LEU A 453 5.81 10.54 21.44
N ALA A 454 4.82 10.33 22.31
CA ALA A 454 3.56 11.04 22.18
C ALA A 454 3.80 12.56 22.20
N LEU A 455 3.09 13.29 21.32
CA LEU A 455 3.09 14.74 21.28
C LEU A 455 2.65 15.32 22.63
N ARG A 456 3.04 16.57 22.90
CA ARG A 456 2.57 17.29 24.08
C ARG A 456 1.04 17.32 24.07
N ASP A 457 0.45 17.05 25.23
CA ASP A 457 -1.00 16.97 25.42
C ASP A 457 -1.73 15.94 24.55
N HIS A 458 -1.01 14.94 24.01
CA HIS A 458 -1.57 13.80 23.28
C HIS A 458 -1.28 12.48 23.99
N PHE A 459 -2.02 11.45 23.60
CA PHE A 459 -1.77 10.07 24.02
C PHE A 459 -1.91 9.13 22.81
N ILE A 460 -1.22 8.00 22.88
CA ILE A 460 -1.14 7.03 21.78
C ILE A 460 -2.42 6.20 21.77
N VAL A 461 -3.12 6.16 20.64
CA VAL A 461 -4.33 5.35 20.43
C VAL A 461 -4.09 4.18 19.49
N GLY A 462 -2.95 4.14 18.80
CA GLY A 462 -2.60 3.06 17.89
C GLY A 462 -1.21 3.21 17.28
N PHE A 463 -0.93 2.35 16.31
CA PHE A 463 0.30 2.34 15.53
C PHE A 463 -0.06 2.42 14.04
N LYS A 464 0.77 3.12 13.27
CA LYS A 464 0.71 3.13 11.80
C LYS A 464 1.97 2.42 11.30
N ALA A 465 1.82 1.39 10.47
CA ALA A 465 2.93 0.65 9.90
C ALA A 465 2.93 0.73 8.37
N ILE A 466 4.12 0.59 7.77
CA ILE A 466 4.31 0.46 6.33
C ILE A 466 5.01 -0.87 6.06
N GLU A 467 4.41 -1.69 5.20
CA GLU A 467 4.96 -2.97 4.78
C GLU A 467 5.82 -2.84 3.50
N THR A 468 6.72 -3.80 3.29
CA THR A 468 7.49 -3.93 2.05
C THR A 468 6.86 -5.00 1.14
N LEU A 469 7.26 -5.06 -0.14
CA LEU A 469 6.88 -6.15 -1.04
C LEU A 469 7.25 -7.55 -0.50
N THR A 470 8.17 -7.63 0.46
CA THR A 470 8.62 -8.87 1.09
C THR A 470 7.81 -9.28 2.33
N GLY A 471 6.82 -8.49 2.70
CA GLY A 471 5.93 -8.76 3.83
C GLY A 471 6.56 -8.48 5.20
N THR A 472 7.42 -7.47 5.28
CA THR A 472 8.09 -6.99 6.50
C THR A 472 7.75 -5.53 6.73
N ILE A 473 7.71 -5.09 7.99
CA ILE A 473 7.45 -3.68 8.34
C ILE A 473 8.76 -2.90 8.18
N SER A 474 8.79 -1.96 7.24
CA SER A 474 9.92 -1.05 7.05
C SER A 474 9.83 0.19 7.93
N ARG A 475 8.61 0.69 8.19
CA ARG A 475 8.38 1.91 8.97
C ARG A 475 7.24 1.72 9.97
N LEU A 476 7.40 2.31 11.14
CA LEU A 476 6.43 2.26 12.23
C LEU A 476 6.31 3.65 12.85
N GLY A 477 5.09 4.10 13.08
CA GLY A 477 4.76 5.38 13.68
C GLY A 477 3.62 5.26 14.68
N LEU A 478 3.35 6.35 15.40
CA LEU A 478 2.28 6.43 16.39
C LEU A 478 1.06 7.14 15.81
N VAL A 479 -0.13 6.61 16.13
CA VAL A 479 -1.43 7.29 15.94
C VAL A 479 -1.86 7.86 17.28
N GLN A 480 -2.21 9.15 17.31
CA GLN A 480 -2.32 9.92 18.55
C GLN A 480 -3.57 10.78 18.59
N GLN A 481 -4.10 10.99 19.80
CA GLN A 481 -5.26 11.85 20.05
C GLN A 481 -5.00 12.83 21.19
N PRO A 482 -5.62 14.02 21.19
CA PRO A 482 -5.51 14.95 22.30
C PRO A 482 -6.08 14.36 23.60
N VAL A 483 -5.37 14.56 24.70
CA VAL A 483 -5.77 14.10 26.04
C VAL A 483 -7.11 14.69 26.48
N TRP A 484 -7.53 15.83 25.89
CA TRP A 484 -8.79 16.46 26.24
C TRP A 484 -10.05 15.70 25.79
N LYS A 485 -9.95 14.87 24.73
CA LYS A 485 -11.04 14.01 24.24
C LYS A 485 -11.41 12.90 25.24
N VAL A 486 -10.57 12.64 26.24
CA VAL A 486 -10.79 11.58 27.24
C VAL A 486 -11.45 12.15 28.52
N PRO A 487 -12.62 11.61 28.94
CA PRO A 487 -13.32 12.06 30.14
C PRO A 487 -12.66 11.62 31.45
N ASN A 488 -11.97 10.47 31.49
CA ASN A 488 -11.26 9.96 32.69
C ASN A 488 -9.77 9.72 32.42
N ARG A 489 -8.93 10.66 32.87
CA ARG A 489 -7.51 10.74 32.51
C ARG A 489 -6.56 10.06 33.49
N ARG A 490 -7.07 9.25 34.45
CA ARG A 490 -6.25 8.67 35.53
C ARG A 490 -5.00 7.93 35.03
N ARG A 491 -5.10 7.20 33.91
CA ARG A 491 -4.00 6.45 33.29
C ARG A 491 -3.00 7.33 32.52
N LEU A 492 -3.38 8.56 32.16
CA LEU A 492 -2.59 9.50 31.35
C LEU A 492 -1.80 10.50 32.21
N LEU A 493 -2.24 10.77 33.44
CA LEU A 493 -1.70 11.81 34.34
C LEU A 493 -0.27 11.58 34.87
N ARG A 494 0.39 10.47 34.51
CA ARG A 494 1.82 10.24 34.83
C ARG A 494 2.79 10.75 33.75
N VAL A 495 2.32 11.05 32.54
CA VAL A 495 3.19 11.47 31.42
C VAL A 495 3.78 12.88 31.63
N SER A 496 3.11 13.74 32.39
CA SER A 496 3.43 15.17 32.50
C SER A 496 4.42 15.58 33.60
N ARG A 497 4.99 14.64 34.37
CA ARG A 497 5.96 14.97 35.46
C ARG A 497 7.44 14.68 35.16
N GLY A 498 7.76 14.28 33.93
CA GLY A 498 9.10 13.79 33.56
C GLY A 498 10.08 14.78 32.94
N ALA A 499 9.81 16.09 32.92
CA ALA A 499 10.77 17.10 32.46
C ALA A 499 10.96 18.16 33.56
N GLY A 500 11.98 17.98 34.39
CA GLY A 500 12.31 18.94 35.44
C GLY A 500 13.00 20.17 34.87
N PHE A 501 12.37 21.33 34.98
CA PHE A 501 12.97 22.56 35.54
C PHE A 501 11.85 23.58 35.82
N GLY A 502 11.79 24.10 37.04
CA GLY A 502 11.06 25.33 37.40
C GLY A 502 9.77 25.14 38.17
N GLN A 503 9.77 25.60 39.42
CA GLN A 503 8.62 25.77 40.29
C GLN A 503 7.50 26.58 39.60
N ASP A 504 6.27 26.10 39.74
CA ASP A 504 5.08 26.84 40.20
C ASP A 504 3.83 26.23 39.58
N PHE A 505 3.05 25.51 40.38
CA PHE A 505 1.58 25.51 40.37
C PHE A 505 1.12 24.59 41.50
N LEU A 506 1.26 25.13 42.71
CA LEU A 506 0.62 24.60 43.91
C LEU A 506 -0.35 25.68 44.37
N CYS A 507 -1.54 25.74 43.76
CA CYS A 507 -2.78 26.25 44.37
C CYS A 507 -3.89 26.31 43.32
N LEU A 508 -4.89 25.43 43.44
CA LEU A 508 -6.32 25.77 43.53
C LEU A 508 -7.16 24.54 43.19
N LEU A 509 -7.40 23.73 44.22
CA LEU A 509 -8.53 22.81 44.26
C LEU A 509 -9.04 22.77 45.70
N VAL A 510 -9.68 23.86 46.13
CA VAL A 510 -10.60 23.89 47.27
C VAL A 510 -11.67 24.96 47.00
N LYS A 511 -12.93 24.51 46.82
CA LYS A 511 -14.22 25.25 46.69
C LYS A 511 -14.42 25.95 45.33
N ALA A 512 -15.52 25.75 44.59
CA ALA A 512 -16.89 25.34 44.92
C ALA A 512 -17.44 24.31 43.93
#